data_AF-A0AAE5QBR7-F1
#
_entry.id   AF-A0AAE5QBR7-F1
#
_cell.length_a   1.000
_cell.length_b   1.000
_cell.length_c   1.000
_cell.angle_alpha   90.00
_cell.angle_beta   90.00
_cell.angle_gamma   90.00
#
_symmetry.space_group_name_H-M   'P 1'
#
loop_
_entity.id
_entity.type
_entity.pdbx_description
1 polymer ?
#
loop_
_entity_poly.entity_id
_entity_poly.type
_entity_poly.pdbx_seq_one_letter_code
_entity_poly.pdbx_strand_id
1 'polypeptide(L)'
;MEVVGEEGVTQVLNERYFHFNFLPYVLILFSLVFFGWFWSIAIGLQKNIPVEIEMKVKRFKAFFIIPLVYTIVFMMLIGGLFSGMFTYGFSNSTWFLVIILPLHLFSMFCIFHTIYFVAKTIRTAELQRVVTFGDFAGEFFLLWFYIIGIWIIQPKVNRLNRE
;
A
#
# COMPACT_ATOMS: atom_id res chain seq x y z
N MET A 1 35.21 26.54 19.32
CA MET A 1 34.40 26.58 18.09
C MET A 1 35.19 25.83 17.04
N GLU A 2 34.91 24.54 16.87
CA GLU A 2 35.57 23.74 15.85
C GLU A 2 35.15 24.28 14.48
N VAL A 3 36.12 24.73 13.70
CA VAL A 3 35.91 25.17 12.34
C VAL A 3 35.56 23.91 11.56
N VAL A 4 34.28 23.70 11.27
CA VAL A 4 33.84 22.67 10.34
C VAL A 4 34.46 23.03 8.99
N GLY A 5 35.58 22.40 8.66
CA GLY A 5 36.28 22.62 7.38
C GLY A 5 35.39 22.24 6.20
N GLU A 6 35.72 22.73 5.01
CA GLU A 6 34.98 22.40 3.77
C GLU A 6 34.80 20.89 3.56
N GLU A 7 35.72 20.07 4.06
CA GLU A 7 35.62 18.60 4.08
C GLU A 7 34.48 18.08 4.99
N GLY A 8 34.27 18.71 6.15
CA GLY A 8 33.16 18.38 7.05
C GLY A 8 31.82 18.81 6.46
N VAL A 9 31.77 19.95 5.78
CA VAL A 9 30.55 20.41 5.07
C VAL A 9 30.21 19.47 3.90
N THR A 10 31.20 19.06 3.11
CA THR A 10 30.99 18.15 1.97
C THR A 10 30.62 16.73 2.41
N GLN A 11 31.19 16.21 3.49
CA GLN A 11 30.75 14.92 4.07
C GLN A 11 29.31 14.97 4.58
N VAL A 12 28.93 15.98 5.35
CA VAL A 12 27.56 16.12 5.89
C VAL A 12 26.53 16.28 4.77
N LEU A 13 26.89 17.01 3.70
CA LEU A 13 26.05 17.10 2.51
C LEU A 13 25.90 15.72 1.84
N ASN A 14 27.01 15.00 1.65
CA ASN A 14 27.01 13.70 0.99
C ASN A 14 26.17 12.65 1.76
N GLU A 15 26.26 12.62 3.09
CA GLU A 15 25.41 11.78 3.95
C GLU A 15 23.92 12.13 3.80
N ARG A 16 23.59 13.43 3.80
CA ARG A 16 22.22 13.90 3.59
C ARG A 16 21.66 13.44 2.23
N TYR A 17 22.43 13.59 1.15
CA TYR A 17 22.00 13.16 -0.19
C TYR A 17 21.83 11.64 -0.32
N PHE A 18 22.66 10.85 0.36
CA PHE A 18 22.55 9.39 0.38
C PHE A 18 21.20 8.93 0.96
N HIS A 19 20.77 9.51 2.09
CA HIS A 19 19.49 9.16 2.72
C HIS A 19 18.27 9.48 1.85
N PHE A 20 18.27 10.62 1.15
CA PHE A 20 17.15 11.02 0.29
C PHE A 20 17.02 10.16 -0.98
N ASN A 21 18.13 9.67 -1.53
CA ASN A 21 18.10 8.81 -2.71
C ASN A 21 17.73 7.36 -2.38
N PHE A 22 18.08 6.86 -1.19
CA PHE A 22 17.77 5.49 -0.78
C PHE A 22 16.32 5.29 -0.34
N LEU A 23 15.72 6.32 0.28
CA LEU A 23 14.36 6.30 0.81
C LEU A 23 13.26 5.76 -0.14
N PRO A 24 13.15 6.18 -1.42
CA PRO A 24 12.10 5.67 -2.32
C PRO A 24 12.20 4.15 -2.54
N TYR A 25 13.41 3.59 -2.61
CA TYR A 25 13.61 2.15 -2.79
C TYR A 25 13.14 1.34 -1.57
N VAL A 26 13.41 1.85 -0.36
CA VAL A 26 12.91 1.24 0.88
C VAL A 26 11.38 1.28 0.93
N LEU A 27 10.77 2.40 0.54
CA LEU A 27 9.32 2.52 0.50
C LEU A 27 8.68 1.62 -0.55
N ILE A 28 9.33 1.43 -1.71
CA ILE A 28 8.87 0.48 -2.73
C ILE A 28 8.91 -0.94 -2.16
N LEU A 29 10.02 -1.34 -1.54
CA LEU A 29 10.15 -2.67 -0.92
C LEU A 29 9.07 -2.89 0.14
N PHE A 30 8.88 -1.92 1.03
CA PHE A 30 7.82 -1.96 2.04
C PHE A 30 6.43 -2.11 1.40
N SER A 31 6.15 -1.33 0.36
CA SER A 31 4.88 -1.40 -0.37
C SER A 31 4.65 -2.78 -0.99
N LEU A 32 5.68 -3.36 -1.62
CA LEU A 32 5.61 -4.70 -2.21
C LEU A 32 5.30 -5.77 -1.16
N VAL A 33 5.95 -5.71 0.01
CA VAL A 33 5.69 -6.64 1.12
C VAL A 33 4.26 -6.48 1.62
N PHE A 34 3.81 -5.23 1.81
CA PHE A 34 2.47 -4.92 2.28
C PHE A 34 1.40 -5.43 1.29
N PHE A 35 1.45 -5.02 0.03
CA PHE A 35 0.52 -5.48 -1.01
C PHE A 35 0.62 -7.00 -1.22
N GLY A 36 1.82 -7.59 -1.17
CA GLY A 36 2.04 -9.03 -1.24
C GLY A 36 1.32 -9.79 -0.12
N TRP A 37 1.31 -9.24 1.10
CA TRP A 37 0.54 -9.79 2.21
C TRP A 37 -0.97 -9.77 1.95
N PHE A 38 -1.54 -8.66 1.47
CA PHE A 38 -2.96 -8.59 1.08
C PHE A 38 -3.30 -9.61 -0.01
N TRP A 39 -2.43 -9.74 -1.03
CA TRP A 39 -2.62 -10.71 -2.11
C TRP A 39 -2.60 -12.14 -1.59
N SER A 40 -1.66 -12.46 -0.71
CA SER A 40 -1.52 -13.79 -0.09
C SER A 40 -2.80 -14.17 0.66
N ILE A 41 -3.39 -13.26 1.42
CA ILE A 41 -4.65 -13.52 2.12
C ILE A 41 -5.81 -13.65 1.12
N ALA A 42 -5.96 -12.67 0.21
CA ALA A 42 -7.09 -12.60 -0.71
C ALA A 42 -7.19 -13.80 -1.64
N ILE A 43 -6.06 -14.28 -2.17
CA ILE A 43 -5.98 -15.41 -3.10
C ILE A 43 -5.79 -16.73 -2.36
N GLY A 44 -4.95 -16.75 -1.32
CA GLY A 44 -4.63 -17.96 -0.57
C GLY A 44 -5.84 -18.56 0.14
N LEU A 45 -6.74 -17.72 0.65
CA LEU A 45 -7.97 -18.18 1.31
C LEU A 45 -9.11 -18.54 0.35
N GLN A 46 -8.99 -18.31 -0.96
CA GLN A 46 -10.05 -18.68 -1.91
C GLN A 46 -10.33 -20.19 -1.89
N LYS A 47 -9.32 -21.02 -1.62
CA LYS A 47 -9.46 -22.48 -1.50
C LYS A 47 -10.32 -22.90 -0.29
N ASN A 48 -10.41 -22.04 0.73
CA ASN A 48 -11.18 -22.29 1.95
C ASN A 48 -12.60 -21.75 1.85
N ILE A 49 -13.02 -21.20 0.70
CA ILE A 49 -14.37 -20.67 0.51
C ILE A 49 -15.23 -21.75 -0.18
N PRO A 50 -16.47 -22.00 0.29
CA PRO A 50 -17.39 -22.93 -0.36
C PRO A 50 -17.60 -22.58 -1.83
N VAL A 51 -17.68 -23.61 -2.70
CA VAL A 51 -17.82 -23.44 -4.15
C VAL A 51 -19.12 -22.72 -4.53
N GLU A 52 -20.13 -22.79 -3.66
CA GLU A 52 -21.42 -22.12 -3.81
C GLU A 52 -21.30 -20.59 -3.69
N ILE A 53 -20.22 -20.06 -3.10
CA ILE A 53 -20.02 -18.63 -2.88
C ILE A 53 -19.07 -18.06 -3.93
N GLU A 54 -19.63 -17.47 -4.98
CA GLU A 54 -18.83 -16.82 -6.02
C GLU A 54 -18.21 -15.50 -5.53
N MET A 55 -16.88 -15.49 -5.39
CA MET A 55 -16.11 -14.29 -5.06
C MET A 55 -15.67 -13.54 -6.33
N LYS A 56 -15.79 -12.21 -6.32
CA LYS A 56 -15.44 -11.33 -7.46
C LYS A 56 -13.92 -11.10 -7.62
N VAL A 57 -13.14 -12.18 -7.65
CA VAL A 57 -11.67 -12.18 -7.67
C VAL A 57 -11.11 -11.41 -8.88
N LYS A 58 -11.76 -11.49 -10.06
CA LYS A 58 -11.34 -10.73 -11.24
C LYS A 58 -11.37 -9.21 -11.01
N ARG A 59 -12.42 -8.71 -10.34
CA ARG A 59 -12.52 -7.29 -9.98
C ARG A 59 -11.46 -6.93 -8.95
N PHE A 60 -11.25 -7.76 -7.94
CA PHE A 60 -10.15 -7.58 -6.98
C PHE A 60 -8.80 -7.42 -7.68
N LYS A 61 -8.42 -8.33 -8.57
CA LYS A 61 -7.12 -8.27 -9.28
C LYS A 61 -6.96 -6.96 -10.07
N ALA A 62 -8.02 -6.51 -10.76
CA ALA A 62 -8.00 -5.25 -11.50
C ALA A 62 -7.81 -4.04 -10.57
N PHE A 63 -8.61 -3.94 -9.49
CA PHE A 63 -8.52 -2.85 -8.52
C PHE A 63 -7.24 -2.91 -7.67
N PHE A 64 -6.62 -4.07 -7.49
CA PHE A 64 -5.40 -4.24 -6.71
C PHE A 64 -4.14 -3.75 -7.45
N ILE A 65 -4.09 -3.96 -8.77
CA ILE A 65 -2.92 -3.58 -9.58
C ILE A 65 -2.79 -2.05 -9.70
N ILE A 66 -3.91 -1.33 -9.75
CA ILE A 66 -3.95 0.13 -9.89
C ILE A 66 -3.13 0.84 -8.78
N PRO A 67 -3.41 0.64 -7.47
CA PRO A 67 -2.68 1.30 -6.40
C PRO A 67 -1.23 0.83 -6.28
N LEU A 68 -0.96 -0.44 -6.64
CA LEU A 68 0.41 -0.97 -6.67
C LEU A 68 1.28 -0.24 -7.70
N VAL A 69 0.80 -0.17 -8.95
CA VAL A 69 1.50 0.54 -10.04
C VAL A 69 1.59 2.03 -9.73
N TYR A 70 0.49 2.63 -9.27
CA TYR A 70 0.47 4.04 -8.90
C TYR A 70 1.51 4.36 -7.83
N THR A 71 1.61 3.55 -6.76
CA THR A 71 2.57 3.78 -5.67
C THR A 71 4.01 3.70 -6.19
N ILE A 72 4.33 2.70 -7.02
CA ILE A 72 5.68 2.56 -7.59
C ILE A 72 6.02 3.76 -8.49
N VAL A 73 5.12 4.12 -9.41
CA VAL A 73 5.32 5.26 -10.32
C VAL A 73 5.46 6.57 -9.52
N PHE A 74 4.61 6.78 -8.52
CA PHE A 74 4.66 7.97 -7.66
C PHE A 74 6.00 8.08 -6.92
N MET A 75 6.50 6.98 -6.35
CA MET A 75 7.79 6.95 -5.64
C MET A 75 8.99 7.16 -6.57
N MET A 76 8.91 6.73 -7.82
CA MET A 76 9.95 7.02 -8.82
C MET A 76 9.94 8.49 -9.27
N LEU A 77 8.75 9.08 -9.39
CA LEU A 77 8.60 10.48 -9.83
C LEU A 77 8.94 11.48 -8.73
N ILE A 78 8.74 11.15 -7.45
CA ILE A 78 8.89 12.09 -6.33
C ILE A 78 10.28 12.73 -6.25
N GLY A 79 11.35 11.95 -6.48
CA GLY A 79 12.72 12.47 -6.48
C GLY A 79 12.96 13.54 -7.55
N GLY A 80 12.44 13.31 -8.77
CA GLY A 80 12.51 14.29 -9.86
C GLY A 80 11.66 15.53 -9.61
N LEU A 81 10.50 15.36 -8.97
CA LEU A 81 9.57 16.45 -8.64
C LEU A 81 10.13 17.42 -7.60
N PHE A 82 10.75 16.91 -6.53
CA PHE A 82 11.37 17.77 -5.52
C PHE A 82 12.53 18.58 -6.10
N SER A 83 13.35 17.97 -6.96
CA SER A 83 14.42 18.67 -7.67
C SER A 83 13.89 19.74 -8.64
N GLY A 84 12.83 19.42 -9.40
CA GLY A 84 12.21 20.34 -10.35
C GLY A 84 11.51 21.53 -9.67
N MET A 85 10.77 21.29 -8.57
CA MET A 85 10.13 22.35 -7.79
C MET A 85 11.14 23.31 -7.16
N PHE A 86 12.26 22.79 -6.65
CA PHE A 86 13.34 23.63 -6.10
C PHE A 86 13.99 24.53 -7.16
N THR A 87 14.07 24.04 -8.40
CA THR A 87 14.80 24.73 -9.49
C THR A 87 13.92 25.70 -10.28
N TYR A 88 12.65 25.34 -10.56
CA TYR A 88 11.78 26.08 -11.47
C TYR A 88 10.58 26.77 -10.79
N GLY A 89 10.45 26.64 -9.46
CA GLY A 89 9.37 27.24 -8.69
C GLY A 89 8.00 26.59 -8.92
N PHE A 90 7.02 27.00 -8.10
CA PHE A 90 5.69 26.37 -8.05
C PHE A 90 4.83 26.65 -9.29
N SER A 91 5.12 27.69 -10.10
CA SER A 91 4.26 28.13 -11.20
C SER A 91 4.14 27.11 -12.33
N ASN A 92 5.16 26.27 -12.55
CA ASN A 92 5.14 25.20 -13.56
C ASN A 92 4.60 23.87 -13.00
N SER A 93 4.31 23.79 -11.69
CA SER A 93 3.90 22.55 -11.01
C SER A 93 2.38 22.40 -10.86
N THR A 94 1.59 23.45 -11.13
CA THR A 94 0.12 23.42 -10.95
C THR A 94 -0.56 22.37 -11.82
N TRP A 95 -0.11 22.19 -13.07
CA TRP A 95 -0.72 21.22 -13.99
C TRP A 95 -0.49 19.77 -13.56
N PHE A 96 0.66 19.51 -12.94
CA PHE A 96 0.99 18.21 -12.37
C PHE A 96 0.08 17.86 -11.19
N LEU A 97 -0.19 18.83 -10.30
CA LEU A 97 -1.11 18.65 -9.17
C LEU A 97 -2.54 18.31 -9.62
N VAL A 98 -3.02 18.96 -10.68
CA VAL A 98 -4.35 18.72 -11.25
C VAL A 98 -4.50 17.29 -11.78
N ILE A 99 -3.45 16.69 -12.30
CA ILE A 99 -3.48 15.31 -12.83
C ILE A 99 -3.25 14.29 -11.71
N ILE A 100 -2.31 14.55 -10.81
CA ILE A 100 -1.92 13.57 -9.80
C ILE A 100 -2.93 13.44 -8.67
N LEU A 101 -3.64 14.52 -8.32
CA LEU A 101 -4.61 14.51 -7.24
C LEU A 101 -5.81 13.57 -7.53
N PRO A 102 -6.49 13.65 -8.70
CA PRO A 102 -7.52 12.67 -9.05
C PRO A 102 -6.99 11.25 -9.12
N LEU A 103 -5.79 11.04 -9.67
CA LEU A 103 -5.17 9.73 -9.75
C LEU A 103 -4.87 9.16 -8.36
N HIS A 104 -4.44 10.00 -7.42
CA HIS A 104 -4.22 9.64 -6.02
C HIS A 104 -5.52 9.24 -5.33
N LEU A 105 -6.57 10.06 -5.46
CA LEU A 105 -7.88 9.78 -4.87
C LEU A 105 -8.48 8.49 -5.43
N PHE A 106 -8.32 8.24 -6.73
CA PHE A 106 -8.74 7.00 -7.35
C PHE A 106 -7.93 5.79 -6.83
N SER A 107 -6.62 5.94 -6.66
CA SER A 107 -5.78 4.92 -6.02
C SER A 107 -6.23 4.62 -4.58
N MET A 108 -6.55 5.65 -3.79
CA MET A 108 -7.09 5.48 -2.43
C MET A 108 -8.41 4.71 -2.42
N PHE A 109 -9.33 5.02 -3.34
CA PHE A 109 -10.55 4.25 -3.53
C PHE A 109 -10.26 2.77 -3.83
N CYS A 110 -9.28 2.50 -4.70
CA CYS A 110 -8.86 1.14 -5.03
C CYS A 110 -8.26 0.39 -3.83
N ILE A 111 -7.53 1.08 -2.95
CA ILE A 111 -7.02 0.53 -1.70
C ILE A 111 -8.17 0.14 -0.77
N PHE A 112 -9.16 1.01 -0.59
CA PHE A 112 -10.34 0.66 0.23
C PHE A 112 -11.10 -0.54 -0.34
N HIS A 113 -11.27 -0.62 -1.66
CA HIS A 113 -11.85 -1.79 -2.30
C HIS A 113 -11.02 -3.07 -2.05
N THR A 114 -9.70 -2.96 -2.09
CA THR A 114 -8.77 -4.05 -1.77
C THR A 114 -8.96 -4.54 -0.33
N ILE A 115 -8.93 -3.62 0.64
CA ILE A 115 -9.15 -3.92 2.06
C ILE A 115 -10.52 -4.56 2.28
N TYR A 116 -11.57 -4.01 1.68
CA TYR A 116 -12.93 -4.56 1.69
C TYR A 116 -12.96 -6.00 1.21
N PHE A 117 -12.33 -6.28 0.05
CA PHE A 117 -12.32 -7.62 -0.52
C PHE A 117 -11.58 -8.61 0.36
N VAL A 118 -10.44 -8.21 0.93
CA VAL A 118 -9.63 -9.07 1.82
C VAL A 118 -10.37 -9.35 3.13
N ALA A 119 -10.95 -8.32 3.77
CA ALA A 119 -11.76 -8.49 4.97
C ALA A 119 -12.94 -9.44 4.73
N LYS A 120 -13.66 -9.24 3.62
CA LYS A 120 -14.73 -10.13 3.19
C LYS A 120 -14.23 -11.55 2.98
N THR A 121 -13.09 -11.73 2.32
CA THR A 121 -12.50 -13.05 2.06
C THR A 121 -12.20 -13.80 3.36
N ILE A 122 -11.57 -13.12 4.34
CA ILE A 122 -11.29 -13.72 5.65
C ILE A 122 -12.58 -14.19 6.33
N ARG A 123 -13.60 -13.33 6.37
CA ARG A 123 -14.87 -13.68 7.05
C ARG A 123 -15.71 -14.71 6.32
N THR A 124 -15.73 -14.69 4.99
CA THR A 124 -16.38 -15.75 4.22
C THR A 124 -15.69 -17.09 4.46
N ALA A 125 -14.35 -17.13 4.49
CA ALA A 125 -13.60 -18.34 4.79
C ALA A 125 -13.79 -18.82 6.25
N GLU A 126 -14.04 -17.92 7.20
CA GLU A 126 -14.31 -18.31 8.58
C GLU A 126 -15.74 -18.81 8.80
N LEU A 127 -16.73 -18.14 8.21
CA LEU A 127 -18.16 -18.43 8.46
C LEU A 127 -18.77 -19.39 7.44
N GLN A 128 -18.07 -19.71 6.36
CA GLN A 128 -18.55 -20.61 5.29
C GLN A 128 -19.93 -20.22 4.73
N ARG A 129 -20.28 -18.92 4.78
CA ARG A 129 -21.56 -18.39 4.30
C ARG A 129 -21.37 -17.03 3.63
N VAL A 130 -22.41 -16.58 2.93
CA VAL A 130 -22.45 -15.22 2.41
C VAL A 130 -22.45 -14.23 3.58
N VAL A 131 -21.49 -13.31 3.57
CA VAL A 131 -21.31 -12.29 4.61
C VAL A 131 -21.73 -10.91 4.11
N THR A 132 -22.32 -10.14 5.03
CA THR A 132 -22.68 -8.74 4.85
C THR A 132 -21.58 -7.83 5.40
N PHE A 133 -21.61 -6.53 5.10
CA PHE A 133 -20.57 -5.60 5.59
C PHE A 133 -20.46 -5.58 7.13
N GLY A 134 -21.58 -5.72 7.85
CA GLY A 134 -21.56 -5.80 9.31
C GLY A 134 -20.78 -6.99 9.86
N ASP A 135 -20.79 -8.13 9.15
CA ASP A 135 -20.08 -9.35 9.55
C ASP A 135 -18.55 -9.19 9.50
N PHE A 136 -18.02 -8.33 8.60
CA PHE A 136 -16.57 -8.16 8.39
C PHE A 136 -16.05 -6.74 8.62
N ALA A 137 -16.87 -5.84 9.16
CA ALA A 137 -16.46 -4.47 9.46
C ALA A 137 -15.24 -4.42 10.40
N GLY A 138 -15.18 -5.32 11.39
CA GLY A 138 -14.03 -5.45 12.29
C GLY A 138 -12.73 -5.75 11.52
N GLU A 139 -12.75 -6.75 10.64
CA GLU A 139 -11.62 -7.13 9.80
C GLU A 139 -11.20 -6.01 8.85
N PHE A 140 -12.17 -5.25 8.32
CA PHE A 140 -11.90 -4.09 7.48
C PHE A 140 -11.09 -3.03 8.23
N PHE A 141 -11.54 -2.63 9.43
CA PHE A 141 -10.82 -1.63 10.23
C PHE A 141 -9.48 -2.16 10.75
N LEU A 142 -9.38 -3.45 11.10
CA LEU A 142 -8.10 -4.06 11.47
C LEU A 142 -7.11 -3.99 10.30
N LEU A 143 -7.51 -4.36 9.09
CA LEU A 143 -6.66 -4.27 7.91
C LEU A 143 -6.29 -2.82 7.55
N TRP A 144 -7.19 -1.87 7.78
CA TRP A 144 -6.90 -0.44 7.59
C TRP A 144 -5.89 0.07 8.62
N PHE A 145 -6.08 -0.25 9.91
CA PHE A 145 -5.15 0.08 11.00
C PHE A 145 -4.09 -1.03 11.17
N TYR A 146 -3.28 -1.23 10.12
CA TYR A 146 -2.42 -2.40 9.97
C TYR A 146 -1.48 -2.67 11.15
N ILE A 147 -1.01 -1.61 11.85
CA ILE A 147 -0.07 -1.70 12.99
C ILE A 147 -0.61 -2.66 14.06
N ILE A 148 -1.91 -2.56 14.35
CA ILE A 148 -2.60 -3.42 15.32
C ILE A 148 -3.22 -4.62 14.61
N GLY A 149 -3.78 -4.38 13.42
CA GLY A 149 -4.49 -5.40 12.65
C GLY A 149 -3.68 -6.64 12.34
N ILE A 150 -2.40 -6.50 12.00
CA ILE A 150 -1.55 -7.63 11.60
C ILE A 150 -1.46 -8.70 12.70
N TRP A 151 -1.35 -8.29 13.97
CA TRP A 151 -1.24 -9.19 15.10
C TRP A 151 -2.53 -9.99 15.35
N ILE A 152 -3.67 -9.45 14.95
CA ILE A 152 -4.98 -10.10 15.13
C ILE A 152 -5.35 -10.92 13.89
N ILE A 153 -5.12 -10.39 12.69
CA ILE A 153 -5.46 -11.01 11.42
C ILE A 153 -4.54 -12.19 11.11
N GLN A 154 -3.22 -12.07 11.35
CA GLN A 154 -2.26 -13.11 10.98
C GLN A 154 -2.54 -14.45 11.68
N PRO A 155 -2.79 -14.52 13.01
CA PRO A 155 -3.17 -15.78 13.66
C PRO A 155 -4.49 -16.35 13.16
N LYS A 156 -5.46 -15.50 12.79
CA LYS A 156 -6.74 -15.94 12.21
C LYS A 156 -6.52 -16.64 10.86
N VAL A 157 -5.80 -16.00 9.94
CA VAL A 157 -5.48 -16.57 8.62
C VAL A 157 -4.70 -17.88 8.75
N ASN A 158 -3.78 -17.97 9.71
CA ASN A 158 -2.99 -19.19 9.95
C ASN A 158 -3.83 -20.37 10.46
N ARG A 159 -4.95 -20.14 11.16
CA ARG A 159 -5.87 -21.21 11.55
C ARG A 159 -6.61 -21.76 10.34
N LEU A 160 -7.15 -20.87 9.51
CA LEU A 160 -7.87 -21.24 8.28
C LEU A 160 -7.01 -22.04 7.30
N ASN A 161 -5.70 -21.80 7.26
CA ASN A 161 -4.80 -22.54 6.37
C ASN A 161 -4.36 -23.93 6.88
N ARG A 162 -4.61 -24.26 8.15
CA ARG A 162 -4.26 -25.58 8.73
C ARG A 162 -5.38 -26.60 8.60
N GLU A 163 -6.59 -26.13 8.33
CA GLU A 163 -7.78 -26.93 8.01
C GLU A 163 -7.80 -27.26 6.51
#